data_AF-A0A838F5F5-F1
#
_entry.id   AF-A0A838F5F5-F1
#
_cell.length_a   1.000
_cell.length_b   1.000
_cell.length_c   1.000
_cell.angle_alpha   90.00
_cell.angle_beta   90.00
_cell.angle_gamma   90.00
#
_symmetry.space_group_name_H-M   'P 1'
#
loop_
_entity.id
_entity.type
_entity.pdbx_description
1 polymer ?
#
loop_
_entity_poly.entity_id
_entity_poly.type
_entity_poly.pdbx_seq_one_letter_code
_entity_poly.pdbx_strand_id
1 'polypeptide(L)'
;MKTFSTISAFILFFCSCTQLNEPITQKKIINTDSLKEVLKQTDLAFSDRSKQVGMNAAFLAFASDSSVLLRPYSMPVKGID
;
A
#
# COMPACT_ATOMS: atom_id res chain seq x y z
N MET A 1 -9.92 2.75 61.80
CA MET A 1 -9.40 4.14 61.70
C MET A 1 -8.00 4.11 61.12
N LYS A 2 -7.66 5.14 60.31
CA LYS A 2 -6.42 5.42 59.55
C LYS A 2 -6.43 4.86 58.11
N THR A 3 -7.07 5.53 57.14
CA THR A 3 -6.61 6.66 56.27
C THR A 3 -5.36 6.34 55.45
N PHE A 4 -5.52 6.22 54.12
CA PHE A 4 -4.57 6.55 53.02
C PHE A 4 -5.29 6.14 51.72
N SER A 5 -6.31 6.88 51.25
CA SER A 5 -6.20 8.15 50.53
C SER A 5 -5.05 8.18 49.51
N THR A 6 -5.45 8.14 48.24
CA THR A 6 -4.76 8.74 47.07
C THR A 6 -3.36 8.22 46.72
N ILE A 7 -3.32 7.15 45.92
CA ILE A 7 -2.35 7.04 44.82
C ILE A 7 -3.15 6.88 43.52
N SER A 8 -3.88 7.96 43.22
CA SER A 8 -4.12 8.35 41.83
C SER A 8 -2.77 8.68 41.21
N ALA A 9 -2.62 8.43 39.91
CA ALA A 9 -1.60 9.03 39.05
C ALA A 9 -0.18 8.40 39.03
N PHE A 10 -0.10 7.08 38.84
CA PHE A 10 1.03 6.47 38.12
C PHE A 10 0.47 5.70 36.90
N ILE A 11 -0.44 6.31 36.12
CA ILE A 11 -0.10 6.92 34.81
C ILE A 11 1.17 6.25 34.25
N LEU A 12 1.01 5.17 33.49
CA LEU A 12 0.90 5.23 32.02
C LEU A 12 2.03 6.04 31.35
N PHE A 13 3.23 6.09 31.94
CA PHE A 13 4.36 6.88 31.45
C PHE A 13 5.49 6.07 30.79
N PHE A 14 5.28 4.80 30.44
CA PHE A 14 6.32 3.98 29.77
C PHE A 14 5.79 3.11 28.63
N CYS A 15 4.94 3.66 27.76
CA CYS A 15 4.64 2.98 26.49
C CYS A 15 4.70 3.95 25.31
N SER A 16 5.72 4.82 25.30
CA SER A 16 6.08 5.57 24.09
C SER A 16 7.13 4.77 23.30
N CYS A 17 6.72 4.38 22.10
CA CYS A 17 7.55 3.99 20.96
C CYS A 17 8.34 2.68 21.08
N THR A 18 7.66 1.53 20.94
CA THR A 18 8.25 0.45 20.14
C THR A 18 8.46 1.01 18.73
N GLN A 19 9.70 1.34 18.41
CA GLN A 19 10.12 1.71 17.06
C GLN A 19 9.72 0.56 16.14
N LEU A 20 8.70 0.78 15.31
CA LEU A 20 8.32 -0.14 14.24
C LEU A 20 9.56 -0.23 13.36
N ASN A 21 10.28 -1.34 13.52
CA ASN A 21 11.44 -1.66 12.72
C ASN A 21 10.87 -2.00 11.33
N GLU A 22 10.61 -0.96 10.53
CA GLU A 22 10.31 -1.10 9.11
C GLU A 22 11.41 -2.01 8.55
N PRO A 23 11.09 -3.24 8.08
CA PRO A 23 12.11 -4.06 7.44
C PRO A 23 12.69 -3.19 6.33
N ILE A 24 14.02 -3.02 6.35
CA ILE A 24 14.76 -2.25 5.38
C ILE A 24 14.42 -2.86 4.02
N THR A 25 13.41 -2.31 3.35
CA THR A 25 13.05 -2.73 2.02
C THR A 25 14.23 -2.29 1.20
N GLN A 26 15.10 -3.25 0.87
CA GLN A 26 16.24 -3.00 0.01
C GLN A 26 15.68 -2.30 -1.22
N LYS A 27 15.94 -0.99 -1.32
CA LYS A 27 15.56 -0.19 -2.48
C LYS A 27 16.44 -0.73 -3.61
N LYS A 28 15.96 -1.79 -4.26
CA LYS A 28 16.55 -2.31 -5.49
C LYS A 28 16.59 -1.11 -6.43
N ILE A 29 17.78 -0.62 -6.70
CA ILE A 29 17.97 0.46 -7.68
C ILE A 29 17.68 -0.20 -9.03
N ILE A 30 16.43 -0.09 -9.48
CA ILE A 30 16.02 -0.55 -10.79
C ILE A 30 16.50 0.51 -11.77
N ASN A 31 17.48 0.18 -12.60
CA ASN A 31 17.84 1.01 -13.74
C ASN A 31 16.68 0.90 -14.76
N THR A 32 15.79 1.90 -14.73
CA THR A 32 14.61 1.98 -15.59
C THR A 32 14.89 2.56 -16.97
N ASP A 33 16.12 2.94 -17.30
CA ASP A 33 16.43 3.58 -18.59
C ASP A 33 16.10 2.66 -19.77
N SER A 34 16.31 1.36 -19.62
CA SER A 34 15.91 0.35 -20.61
C SER A 34 14.40 0.15 -20.72
N LEU A 35 13.63 0.50 -19.69
CA LEU A 35 12.18 0.33 -19.60
C LEU A 35 11.39 1.59 -19.92
N LYS A 36 12.06 2.75 -20.05
CA LYS A 36 11.42 4.06 -20.19
C LYS A 36 10.42 4.13 -21.33
N GLU A 37 10.83 3.72 -22.54
CA GLU A 37 9.96 3.76 -23.71
C GLU A 37 8.83 2.72 -23.61
N VAL A 38 9.09 1.56 -23.00
CA VAL A 38 8.07 0.53 -22.77
C VAL A 38 6.99 1.06 -21.82
N LEU A 39 7.38 1.65 -20.69
CA LEU A 39 6.43 2.21 -19.73
C LEU A 39 5.59 3.34 -20.33
N LYS A 40 6.23 4.22 -21.11
CA LYS A 40 5.53 5.30 -21.82
C LYS A 40 4.51 4.74 -22.82
N GLN A 41 4.89 3.74 -23.61
CA GLN A 41 3.99 3.16 -24.60
C GLN A 41 2.83 2.40 -23.92
N THR A 42 3.09 1.72 -22.80
CA THR A 42 2.06 1.06 -21.99
C THR A 42 1.07 2.08 -21.43
N ASP A 43 1.54 3.22 -20.92
CA ASP A 43 0.67 4.27 -20.37
C ASP A 43 -0.24 4.90 -21.45
N LEU A 44 0.31 5.14 -22.65
CA LEU A 44 -0.47 5.57 -23.81
C LEU A 44 -1.53 4.54 -24.20
N ALA A 45 -1.14 3.27 -24.29
CA ALA A 45 -2.06 2.18 -24.65
C ALA A 45 -3.17 2.00 -23.61
N PHE A 46 -2.85 2.08 -22.32
CA PHE A 46 -3.81 2.06 -21.24
C PHE A 46 -4.79 3.23 -21.34
N SER A 47 -4.28 4.44 -21.55
CA SER A 47 -5.08 5.66 -21.70
C SER A 47 -6.06 5.54 -22.86
N ASP A 48 -5.61 5.10 -24.03
CA ASP A 48 -6.48 4.94 -25.20
C ASP A 48 -7.50 3.82 -25.00
N ARG A 49 -7.11 2.71 -24.37
CA ARG A 49 -8.04 1.63 -24.04
C ARG A 49 -9.11 2.09 -23.06
N SER A 50 -8.73 2.85 -22.03
CA SER A 50 -9.66 3.36 -21.01
C SER A 50 -10.73 4.29 -21.61
N LYS A 51 -10.39 5.08 -22.65
CA LYS A 51 -11.35 5.90 -23.40
C LYS A 51 -12.37 5.06 -24.18
N GLN A 52 -11.97 3.88 -24.64
CA GLN A 52 -12.81 3.00 -25.47
C GLN A 52 -13.75 2.10 -24.64
N VAL A 53 -13.24 1.52 -23.55
CA VAL A 53 -13.96 0.48 -22.79
C VAL A 53 -14.23 0.85 -21.33
N GLY A 54 -13.82 2.04 -20.91
CA GLY A 54 -13.90 2.48 -19.53
C GLY A 54 -12.73 2.02 -18.67
N MET A 55 -12.60 2.66 -17.51
CA MET A 55 -11.45 2.50 -16.61
C MET A 55 -11.31 1.08 -16.05
N ASN A 56 -12.41 0.48 -15.59
CA ASN A 56 -12.38 -0.83 -14.94
C ASN A 56 -11.88 -1.93 -15.90
N ALA A 57 -12.47 -2.00 -17.10
CA ALA A 57 -12.07 -2.99 -18.09
C ALA A 57 -10.63 -2.76 -18.60
N ALA A 58 -10.21 -1.51 -18.76
CA ALA A 58 -8.82 -1.20 -19.11
C ALA A 58 -7.84 -1.58 -17.99
N PHE A 59 -8.20 -1.36 -16.72
CA PHE A 59 -7.39 -1.76 -15.58
C PHE A 59 -7.17 -3.27 -15.54
N LEU A 60 -8.24 -4.07 -15.69
CA LEU A 60 -8.13 -5.53 -15.68
C LEU A 60 -7.28 -6.06 -16.86
N ALA A 61 -7.33 -5.41 -18.03
CA ALA A 61 -6.55 -5.82 -19.20
C ALA A 61 -5.03 -5.56 -19.07
N PHE A 62 -4.63 -4.60 -18.23
CA PHE A 62 -3.22 -4.24 -18.00
C PHE A 62 -2.69 -4.71 -16.63
N ALA A 63 -3.58 -5.20 -15.77
CA ALA A 63 -3.24 -5.79 -14.49
C ALA A 63 -2.39 -7.07 -14.71
N SER A 64 -1.31 -7.21 -13.94
CA SER A 64 -0.57 -8.47 -13.83
C SER A 64 -1.47 -9.56 -13.24
N ASP A 65 -1.29 -10.82 -13.59
CA ASP A 65 -1.98 -11.95 -12.95
C ASP A 65 -1.77 -11.99 -11.42
N SER A 66 -0.64 -11.44 -10.96
CA SER A 66 -0.29 -11.30 -9.54
C SER A 66 -0.81 -10.01 -8.88
N SER A 67 -1.68 -9.27 -9.56
CA SER A 67 -2.24 -8.01 -9.05
C SER A 67 -3.02 -8.21 -7.75
N VAL A 68 -2.94 -7.21 -6.88
CA VAL A 68 -3.68 -7.18 -5.61
C VAL A 68 -4.46 -5.89 -5.53
N LEU A 69 -5.78 -5.99 -5.40
CA LEU A 69 -6.67 -4.85 -5.24
C LEU A 69 -6.87 -4.54 -3.76
N LEU A 70 -6.52 -3.32 -3.38
CA LEU A 70 -6.68 -2.80 -2.02
C LEU A 70 -7.93 -1.92 -1.95
N ARG A 71 -8.78 -2.17 -0.95
CA ARG A 71 -9.96 -1.36 -0.65
C ARG A 71 -9.95 -0.98 0.84
N PRO A 72 -10.48 0.20 1.21
CA PRO A 72 -10.57 0.61 2.61
C PRO A 72 -11.24 -0.45 3.48
N TYR A 73 -10.67 -0.71 4.66
CA TYR A 73 -11.21 -1.61 5.69
C TYR A 73 -11.57 -3.03 5.20
N SER A 74 -10.94 -3.48 4.12
CA SER A 74 -11.26 -4.75 3.47
C SER A 74 -10.00 -5.59 3.30
N MET A 75 -10.16 -6.91 3.30
CA MET A 75 -9.09 -7.83 2.90
C MET A 75 -8.68 -7.57 1.44
N PRO A 76 -7.39 -7.65 1.10
CA PRO A 76 -6.93 -7.57 -0.28
C PRO A 76 -7.53 -8.66 -1.17
N VAL A 77 -7.98 -8.27 -2.36
CA VAL A 77 -8.40 -9.23 -3.40
C VAL A 77 -7.18 -9.54 -4.26
N LYS A 78 -6.89 -10.81 -4.48
CA LYS A 78 -5.73 -11.26 -5.27
C LYS A 78 -6.20 -11.81 -6.61
N GLY A 79 -5.44 -11.54 -7.66
CA GLY A 79 -5.76 -11.99 -9.00
C GLY A 79 -6.80 -11.11 -9.70
N ILE A 80 -7.10 -11.49 -10.93
CA ILE A 80 -8.01 -10.79 -11.85
C ILE A 80 -9.37 -11.51 -11.95
N ASP A 81 -9.48 -12.69 -11.34
CA ASP A 81 -10.65 -13.59 -11.35
C ASP A 81 -11.64 -13.35 -10.20
#